data_AF-A0A2E8CQL2-F1
#
_entry.id   AF-A0A2E8CQL2-F1
#
_cell.length_a   1.000
_cell.length_b   1.000
_cell.length_c   1.000
_cell.angle_alpha   90.00
_cell.angle_beta   90.00
_cell.angle_gamma   90.00
#
_symmetry.space_group_name_H-M   'P 1'
#
loop_
_entity.id
_entity.type
_entity.pdbx_description
1 polymer ?
#
loop_
_entity_poly.entity_id
_entity_poly.type
_entity_poly.pdbx_seq_one_letter_code
_entity_poly.pdbx_strand_id
1 'polypeptide(L)' 'MPEVDIKKGEPIDRALKRLKGKMESEGIIEEMRRLRSFETPAQRTKRKARAAAKRNRGNRFRFTLREDKPKEERS' A
#
# COMPACT_ATOMS: atom_id res chain seq x y z
N MET A 1 -5.23 13.75 -7.02
CA MET A 1 -4.96 14.13 -5.61
C MET A 1 -6.09 13.55 -4.79
N PRO A 2 -5.82 12.80 -3.71
CA PRO A 2 -6.84 11.99 -3.06
C PRO A 2 -7.89 12.87 -2.37
N GLU A 3 -9.15 12.58 -2.64
CA GLU A 3 -10.31 13.23 -2.04
C GLU A 3 -11.19 12.21 -1.31
N VAL A 4 -11.94 12.66 -0.32
CA VAL A 4 -12.86 11.81 0.46
C VAL A 4 -14.16 12.57 0.72
N ASP A 5 -15.27 12.02 0.22
CA ASP A 5 -16.59 12.49 0.57
C ASP A 5 -16.97 12.07 1.99
N ILE A 6 -17.48 13.03 2.75
CA ILE A 6 -17.93 12.86 4.14
C ILE A 6 -19.46 12.74 4.13
N LYS A 7 -19.98 11.69 4.76
CA LYS A 7 -21.43 11.51 4.90
C LYS A 7 -21.96 12.29 6.12
N LYS A 8 -23.20 12.78 6.05
CA LYS A 8 -23.86 13.43 7.22
C LYS A 8 -23.90 12.44 8.39
N GLY A 9 -23.33 12.84 9.53
CA GLY A 9 -23.23 12.01 10.74
C GLY A 9 -21.95 11.18 10.87
N GLU A 10 -21.00 11.26 9.92
CA GLU A 10 -19.69 10.63 10.07
C GLU A 10 -18.78 11.45 11.00
N PRO A 11 -18.12 10.84 12.00
CA PRO A 11 -17.12 11.54 12.80
C PRO A 11 -15.92 11.91 11.93
N ILE A 12 -15.42 13.14 12.10
CA ILE A 12 -14.36 13.72 11.27
C ILE A 12 -13.08 12.88 11.28
N ASP A 13 -12.74 12.26 12.41
CA ASP A 13 -11.57 11.39 12.56
C ASP A 13 -11.60 10.19 11.61
N ARG A 14 -12.80 9.66 11.33
CA ARG A 14 -12.97 8.55 10.41
C ARG A 14 -12.71 8.99 8.97
N ALA A 15 -13.18 10.17 8.58
CA ALA A 15 -12.89 10.75 7.27
C ALA A 15 -11.39 11.00 7.07
N LEU A 16 -10.73 11.57 8.09
CA LEU A 16 -9.27 11.81 8.09
C LEU A 16 -8.48 10.50 7.97
N LYS A 17 -8.90 9.45 8.69
CA LYS A 17 -8.29 8.12 8.59
C LYS A 17 -8.43 7.52 7.19
N ARG A 18 -9.60 7.67 6.55
CA ARG A 18 -9.82 7.23 5.17
C ARG A 18 -8.95 8.00 4.18
N LEU A 19 -8.85 9.32 4.33
CA LEU A 19 -8.00 10.16 3.49
C LEU A 19 -6.53 9.78 3.62
N LYS A 20 -6.04 9.60 4.85
CA LYS A 20 -4.67 9.12 5.12
C LYS A 20 -4.43 7.77 4.45
N GLY A 21 -5.37 6.83 4.56
CA GLY A 21 -5.26 5.52 3.90
C GLY A 21 -5.18 5.62 2.37
N LYS A 22 -5.97 6.51 1.74
CA LYS A 22 -5.87 6.78 0.29
C LYS A 22 -4.51 7.37 -0.09
N MET A 23 -4.02 8.35 0.67
CA MET A 23 -2.68 8.94 0.46
C MET A 23 -1.54 7.93 0.62
N GLU A 24 -1.66 7.00 1.57
CA GLU A 24 -0.70 5.92 1.78
C GLU A 24 -0.76 4.89 0.64
N SER A 25 -1.97 4.55 0.16
CA SER A 25 -2.17 3.63 -0.97
C SER A 25 -1.62 4.19 -2.28
N GLU A 26 -1.80 5.48 -2.53
CA GLU A 26 -1.23 6.18 -3.70
C GLU A 26 0.29 6.40 -3.54
N GLY A 27 0.86 6.17 -2.36
CA GLY A 27 2.29 6.32 -2.09
C GLY A 27 2.76 7.77 -1.96
N ILE A 28 1.84 8.73 -1.88
CA ILE A 28 2.15 10.18 -1.83
C ILE A 28 3.03 10.52 -0.62
N ILE A 29 2.75 9.92 0.54
CA ILE A 29 3.52 10.17 1.76
C ILE A 29 4.95 9.61 1.65
N GLU A 30 5.11 8.45 0.99
CA GLU A 30 6.43 7.86 0.74
C GLU A 30 7.24 8.72 -0.23
N GLU A 31 6.58 9.23 -1.27
CA GLU A 31 7.19 10.13 -2.25
C GLU A 31 7.61 11.47 -1.64
N MET A 32 6.78 12.06 -0.80
CA MET A 32 7.11 13.29 -0.08
C MET A 32 8.34 13.11 0.82
N ARG A 33 8.44 11.97 1.53
CA ARG A 33 9.63 11.63 2.33
C ARG A 33 10.87 11.47 1.46
N ARG A 34 10.73 10.87 0.28
CA ARG A 34 11.82 10.69 -0.69
C ARG A 34 12.34 12.00 -1.25
N LEU A 35 11.45 12.94 -1.55
CA LEU A 35 11.79 14.23 -2.15
C LEU A 35 12.33 15.26 -1.15
N ARG A 36 12.23 14.99 0.16
CA ARG A 36 12.73 15.87 1.22
C ARG A 36 14.24 16.11 1.15
N SER A 37 15.00 15.17 0.61
CA SER A 37 16.45 15.28 0.45
C SER A 37 16.91 14.66 -0.87
N PHE A 38 18.07 15.10 -1.34
CA PHE A 38 18.66 14.54 -2.55
C PHE A 38 19.06 13.08 -2.33
N GLU A 39 18.56 12.20 -3.19
CA GLU A 39 18.92 10.78 -3.23
C GLU A 39 19.99 10.56 -4.31
N THR A 40 21.17 10.08 -3.91
CA THR A 40 22.27 9.74 -4.81
C THR A 40 21.90 8.55 -5.71
N PRO A 41 22.55 8.36 -6.88
CA PRO A 41 22.25 7.24 -7.79
C PRO A 41 22.34 5.87 -7.12
N ALA A 42 23.34 5.65 -6.26
CA ALA A 42 23.52 4.41 -5.51
C ALA A 42 22.43 4.17 -4.45
N GLN A 43 21.90 5.24 -3.84
CA GLN A 43 20.76 5.13 -2.93
C GLN A 43 19.47 4.79 -3.70
N ARG A 44 19.27 5.40 -4.88
CA ARG A 44 18.13 5.10 -5.76
C ARG A 44 18.06 3.63 -6.14
N THR A 45 19.18 3.01 -6.52
CA THR A 45 19.23 1.59 -6.89
C THR A 45 18.91 0.68 -5.69
N LYS A 46 19.53 0.94 -4.53
CA LYS A 46 19.26 0.22 -3.28
C LYS A 46 17.79 0.32 -2.86
N ARG A 47 17.18 1.51 -2.98
CA ARG A 47 15.76 1.72 -2.66
C ARG A 47 14.84 0.94 -3.59
N LYS A 48 15.07 0.99 -4.91
CA LYS A 48 14.28 0.24 -5.90
C LYS A 48 14.31 -1.27 -5.60
N ALA A 49 15.48 -1.83 -5.31
CA ALA A 49 15.62 -3.24 -4.95
C ALA A 49 14.83 -3.59 -3.66
N ARG A 50 14.92 -2.74 -2.62
CA ARG A 50 14.16 -2.92 -1.37
C ARG A 50 12.65 -2.84 -1.59
N ALA A 51 12.18 -1.88 -2.38
CA ALA A 51 10.76 -1.71 -2.69
C ALA A 51 10.20 -2.91 -3.47
N ALA A 52 10.94 -3.41 -4.46
CA ALA A 52 10.58 -4.62 -5.21
C ALA A 52 10.52 -5.85 -4.29
N ALA A 53 11.53 -6.04 -3.42
CA ALA A 53 11.55 -7.14 -2.47
C ALA A 53 10.39 -7.07 -1.46
N LYS A 54 10.00 -5.87 -1.00
CA LYS A 54 8.85 -5.67 -0.12
C LYS A 54 7.53 -6.04 -0.79
N ARG A 55 7.32 -5.57 -2.04
CA ARG A 55 6.13 -5.92 -2.85
C ARG A 55 6.04 -7.42 -3.09
N ASN A 56 7.14 -8.05 -3.50
CA ASN A 56 7.18 -9.49 -3.77
C ASN A 56 6.90 -10.32 -2.51
N ARG A 57 7.41 -9.92 -1.34
CA ARG A 57 7.09 -10.59 -0.07
C ARG A 57 5.60 -10.52 0.26
N GLY A 58 4.98 -9.35 0.10
CA GLY A 58 3.53 -9.18 0.30
C GLY A 58 2.69 -10.00 -0.68
N ASN A 59 3.14 -10.14 -1.94
CA ASN A 59 2.43 -10.92 -2.95
C ASN A 59 2.60 -12.43 -2.77
N ARG A 60 3.80 -12.90 -2.38
CA ARG A 60 4.06 -14.34 -2.16
C ARG A 60 3.17 -14.92 -1.07
N PHE A 61 3.00 -14.23 0.06
CA PHE A 61 2.11 -14.67 1.14
C PHE A 61 0.65 -14.78 0.70
N ARG A 62 0.26 -13.97 -0.29
CA ARG A 62 -1.09 -13.94 -0.86
C ARG A 62 -1.33 -15.03 -1.91
N PHE A 63 -0.27 -15.52 -2.54
CA PHE A 63 -0.30 -16.59 -3.52
C PHE A 63 -0.34 -17.96 -2.84
N THR A 64 0.48 -18.18 -1.81
CA THR A 64 0.55 -19.45 -1.08
C THR A 64 -0.73 -19.81 -0.32
N LEU A 65 -1.56 -18.83 0.07
CA LEU A 65 -2.82 -19.09 0.78
C LEU A 65 -3.98 -19.51 -0.15
N ARG A 66 -3.82 -19.39 -1.48
CA ARG A 66 -4.89 -19.68 -2.46
C ARG A 66 -4.93 -21.13 -2.92
N GLU A 67 -3.87 -21.90 -2.70
CA GLU A 67 -3.73 -23.27 -3.22
C GLU A 67 -4.24 -24.34 -2.24
N ASP A 68 -4.52 -24.00 -0.97
CA ASP A 68 -4.95 -24.94 0.08
C ASP A 68 -6.48 -24.99 0.29
N LYS A 69 -7.29 -25.00 -0.78
CA LYS A 69 -8.73 -25.34 -0.65
C LYS A 69 -9.00 -26.72 -1.25
N PRO A 70 -9.40 -27.73 -0.46
CA PRO A 70 -9.78 -29.04 -0.99
C PRO A 70 -10.99 -28.88 -1.93
N LYS A 71 -10.91 -29.50 -3.10
CA LYS A 71 -12.03 -29.62 -4.05
C LYS A 71 -12.91 -30.79 -3.62
N GLU A 72 -13.87 -30.57 -2.74
CA GLU A 72 -14.89 -31.59 -2.46
C GLU A 72 -16.24 -30.94 -2.21
N GLU A 73 -17.30 -31.68 -2.57
CA GLU A 73 -18.73 -31.32 -2.53
C GLU A 73 -19.26 -30.54 -3.75
N ARG A 74 -19.10 -31.16 -4.92
CA ARG A 74 -20.15 -31.13 -5.95
C ARG A 74 -20.47 -32.56 -6.35
N SER A 75 -21.36 -33.19 -5.59
CA SER A 75 -22.11 -34.40 -5.95
C SER A 75 -23.54 -34.23 -5.49
#